data_AF-A0A849UN44-F1
#
_entry.id   AF-A0A849UN44-F1
#
_cell.length_a   1.000
_cell.length_b   1.000
_cell.length_c   1.000
_cell.angle_alpha   90.00
_cell.angle_beta   90.00
_cell.angle_gamma   90.00
#
_symmetry.space_group_name_H-M   'P 1'
#
loop_
_entity.id
_entity.type
_entity.pdbx_description
1 polymer ?
#
loop_
_entity_poly.entity_id
_entity_poly.type
_entity_poly.pdbx_seq_one_letter_code
_entity_poly.pdbx_strand_id
1 'polypeptide(L)'
;MKKIIIGLVLIGLFSLSSYAGKYGTAVTQGGKAKITFRVLDDEQNSVAQVKVQAGFYYNPEKQGIITGETDTNGLCAVEGVTCMDMWYSMEKSGYYETEGRYVFGMVEPPVINNRWQPWNPTNTVVLKRIKNPVPMYVKKVETVIPALNQPIGFDFEKGDWVSPYGKGSRTDMLFFATGKFDSNLERNSFLEITFPNQKDGIKTFEIPVKPEFNDRSMFASPYFSSEFGYATNWIYERKITPTRDGRINPSPRENMNFFFRAQTVVNGSGEIISAKYGKIYGDIICDFADEKNLGVYFTYYLNPTFNDRNVEFDPDKNLFGGRDRFAP
;
A
#
# COMPACT_ATOMS: atom_id res chain seq x y z
N MET A 1 -0.01 23.80 2.44
CA MET A 1 1.28 23.38 3.06
C MET A 1 1.11 21.97 3.60
N LYS A 2 1.57 20.95 2.86
CA LYS A 2 1.49 19.54 3.27
C LYS A 2 2.53 19.29 4.37
N LYS A 3 2.08 18.87 5.55
CA LYS A 3 2.96 18.39 6.62
C LYS A 3 3.46 17.00 6.24
N ILE A 4 4.75 16.87 6.01
CA ILE A 4 5.44 15.59 5.86
C ILE A 4 5.48 14.93 7.24
N ILE A 5 4.82 13.78 7.37
CA ILE A 5 4.93 12.95 8.57
C ILE A 5 6.31 12.28 8.51
N ILE A 6 7.23 12.74 9.34
CA ILE A 6 8.52 12.09 9.56
C ILE A 6 8.22 10.82 10.37
N GLY A 7 8.22 9.68 9.69
CA GLY A 7 8.28 8.36 10.32
C GLY A 7 9.65 8.17 10.96
N LEU A 8 9.80 8.65 12.19
CA LEU A 8 10.89 8.25 13.08
C LEU A 8 10.71 6.78 13.40
N VAL A 9 11.49 5.92 12.73
CA VAL A 9 11.68 4.54 13.20
C VAL A 9 12.38 4.63 14.55
N LEU A 10 11.65 4.28 15.61
CA LEU A 10 12.18 4.06 16.95
C LEU A 10 13.21 2.93 16.87
N ILE A 11 14.48 3.29 16.73
CA ILE A 11 15.60 2.38 16.94
C ILE A 11 15.62 2.08 18.43
N GLY A 12 15.30 0.84 18.79
CA GLY A 12 15.53 0.34 20.14
C GLY A 12 16.99 0.58 20.53
N LEU A 13 17.21 1.10 21.74
CA LEU A 13 18.51 1.39 22.34
C LEU A 13 19.39 0.13 22.38
N PHE A 14 20.04 -0.20 21.28
CA PHE A 14 21.23 -1.03 21.24
C PHE A 14 22.44 -0.10 21.39
N SER A 15 23.41 -0.52 22.19
CA SER A 15 24.59 0.29 22.52
C SER A 15 25.32 0.77 21.26
N LEU A 16 25.51 2.09 21.16
CA LEU A 16 26.22 2.80 20.08
C LEU A 16 27.60 2.21 19.72
N SER A 17 28.24 1.49 20.65
CA SER A 17 29.54 0.84 20.46
C SER A 17 29.51 -0.36 19.51
N SER A 18 28.39 -1.11 19.45
CA SER A 18 28.25 -2.27 18.55
C SER A 18 27.96 -1.86 17.10
N TYR A 19 27.32 -0.70 16.91
CA TYR A 19 26.93 -0.16 15.61
C TYR A 19 28.13 0.47 14.87
N ALA A 20 29.03 1.14 15.60
CA ALA A 20 30.21 1.81 15.03
C ALA A 20 31.27 0.84 14.46
N GLY A 21 31.38 -0.38 15.00
CA GLY A 21 32.39 -1.35 14.55
C GLY A 21 32.12 -1.92 13.15
N LYS A 22 30.85 -2.16 12.82
CA LYS A 22 30.43 -2.83 11.59
C LYS A 22 30.33 -1.89 10.38
N TYR A 23 29.83 -0.68 10.61
CA TYR A 23 29.58 0.31 9.56
C TYR A 23 30.66 1.41 9.48
N GLY A 24 31.66 1.35 10.36
CA GLY A 24 32.72 2.36 10.47
C GLY A 24 32.15 3.76 10.71
N THR A 25 32.78 4.77 10.11
CA THR A 25 32.27 6.16 10.16
C THR A 25 31.18 6.44 9.12
N ALA A 26 30.82 5.51 8.22
CA ALA A 26 29.90 5.80 7.12
C ALA A 26 28.49 6.20 7.59
N VAL A 27 28.02 5.67 8.72
CA VAL A 27 26.70 6.02 9.29
C VAL A 27 26.69 7.43 9.89
N THR A 28 27.84 7.92 10.35
CA THR A 28 27.95 9.21 11.07
C THR A 28 28.57 10.32 10.21
N GLN A 29 29.42 9.96 9.25
CA GLN A 29 30.19 10.87 8.38
C GLN A 29 29.87 10.66 6.89
N GLY A 30 28.96 9.75 6.55
CA GLY A 30 28.56 9.49 5.17
C GLY A 30 29.54 8.58 4.42
N GLY A 31 29.00 7.53 3.82
CA GLY A 31 29.71 6.66 2.89
C GLY A 31 29.30 6.96 1.45
N LYS A 32 30.21 6.73 0.49
CA LYS A 32 29.85 6.77 -0.94
C LYS A 32 28.88 5.64 -1.25
N ALA A 33 27.88 5.92 -2.04
CA ALA A 33 26.91 4.96 -2.53
C ALA A 33 26.68 5.19 -4.02
N LYS A 34 26.52 4.09 -4.75
CA LYS A 34 26.21 4.09 -6.17
C LYS A 34 25.15 3.04 -6.44
N ILE A 35 24.25 3.32 -7.37
CA ILE A 35 23.19 2.41 -7.79
C ILE A 35 22.91 2.61 -9.28
N THR A 36 22.58 1.52 -9.96
CA THR A 36 22.04 1.54 -11.32
C THR A 36 20.56 1.20 -11.28
N PHE A 37 19.72 2.08 -11.80
CA PHE A 37 18.32 1.78 -12.06
C PHE A 37 18.19 1.08 -13.41
N ARG A 38 17.41 0.00 -13.44
CA ARG A 38 16.90 -0.64 -14.65
C ARG A 38 15.40 -0.45 -14.68
N VAL A 39 14.91 0.36 -15.60
CA VAL A 39 13.48 0.72 -15.69
C VAL A 39 12.82 -0.09 -16.79
N LEU A 40 11.79 -0.84 -16.40
CA LEU A 40 10.97 -1.67 -17.27
C LEU A 40 9.51 -1.20 -17.27
N ASP A 41 8.75 -1.47 -18.32
CA ASP A 41 7.30 -1.31 -18.32
C ASP A 41 6.58 -2.56 -17.76
N ASP A 42 5.26 -2.51 -17.66
CA ASP A 42 4.43 -3.64 -17.21
C ASP A 42 4.43 -4.86 -18.18
N GLU A 43 5.10 -4.76 -19.32
CA GLU A 43 5.36 -5.85 -20.28
C GLU A 43 6.83 -6.31 -20.27
N GLN A 44 7.63 -5.85 -19.31
CA GLN A 44 9.05 -6.17 -19.16
C GLN A 44 9.97 -5.58 -20.24
N ASN A 45 9.50 -4.59 -21.00
CA ASN A 45 10.33 -3.86 -21.97
C ASN A 45 11.12 -2.74 -21.29
N SER A 46 12.35 -2.49 -21.72
CA SER A 46 13.14 -1.35 -21.25
C SER A 46 12.51 -0.01 -21.61
N VAL A 47 12.50 0.93 -20.65
CA VAL A 47 11.92 2.26 -20.84
C VAL A 47 13.03 3.31 -20.85
N ALA A 48 13.33 3.84 -22.04
CA ALA A 48 14.27 4.93 -22.24
C ALA A 48 13.68 6.29 -21.86
N GLN A 49 14.51 7.31 -21.67
CA GLN A 49 14.08 8.69 -21.41
C GLN A 49 13.10 8.81 -20.23
N VAL A 50 13.36 8.06 -19.15
CA VAL A 50 12.69 8.20 -17.86
C VAL A 50 13.50 9.18 -17.03
N LYS A 51 12.88 10.26 -16.58
CA LYS A 51 13.52 11.21 -15.68
C LYS A 51 13.64 10.55 -14.31
N VAL A 52 14.87 10.41 -13.83
CA VAL A 52 15.19 9.88 -12.50
C VAL A 52 15.60 11.05 -11.61
N GLN A 53 14.96 11.17 -10.46
CA GLN A 53 15.40 12.04 -9.36
C GLN A 53 15.84 11.17 -8.20
N ALA A 54 16.96 11.52 -7.57
CA ALA A 54 17.56 10.76 -6.49
C ALA A 54 18.09 11.70 -5.42
N GLY A 55 17.81 11.41 -4.14
CA GLY A 55 18.46 12.07 -3.02
C GLY A 55 19.05 11.06 -2.06
N PHE A 56 20.33 11.23 -1.80
CA PHE A 56 21.08 10.48 -0.81
C PHE A 56 20.90 11.18 0.53
N TYR A 57 20.60 10.44 1.59
CA TYR A 57 20.33 11.05 2.90
C TYR A 57 21.63 11.14 3.71
N TYR A 58 22.32 12.29 3.63
CA TYR A 58 23.43 12.68 4.50
C TYR A 58 23.38 14.19 4.74
N ASN A 59 23.58 14.67 5.98
CA ASN A 59 23.54 16.11 6.25
C ASN A 59 24.75 16.55 7.07
N PRO A 60 25.44 17.61 6.62
CA PRO A 60 25.46 18.76 7.53
C PRO A 60 24.63 19.98 7.08
N GLU A 61 24.65 20.42 5.81
CA GLU A 61 23.97 21.69 5.42
C GLU A 61 23.34 21.73 4.00
N LYS A 62 22.56 20.70 3.61
CA LYS A 62 21.82 20.52 2.33
C LYS A 62 22.57 19.73 1.27
N GLN A 63 22.06 18.55 0.95
CA GLN A 63 22.40 17.84 -0.28
C GLN A 63 21.36 18.13 -1.37
N GLY A 64 21.84 18.28 -2.61
CA GLY A 64 21.03 18.51 -3.79
C GLY A 64 20.37 17.24 -4.32
N ILE A 65 19.30 17.42 -5.10
CA ILE A 65 18.65 16.35 -5.86
C ILE A 65 19.55 16.04 -7.05
N ILE A 66 19.97 14.78 -7.19
CA ILE A 66 20.64 14.29 -8.41
C ILE A 66 19.55 13.95 -9.42
N THR A 67 19.73 14.43 -10.64
CA THR A 67 18.85 14.11 -11.77
C THR A 67 19.60 13.28 -12.79
N GLY A 68 18.94 12.27 -13.34
CA GLY A 68 19.43 11.46 -14.44
C GLY A 68 18.30 11.14 -15.40
N GLU A 69 18.66 10.49 -16.51
CA GLU A 69 17.71 9.99 -17.49
C GLU A 69 18.13 8.59 -17.92
N THR A 70 17.17 7.70 -18.19
CA THR A 70 17.48 6.34 -18.67
C THR A 70 17.90 6.33 -20.14
N ASP A 71 18.91 5.51 -20.45
CA ASP A 71 19.36 5.27 -21.82
C ASP A 71 18.39 4.37 -22.62
N THR A 72 18.75 4.01 -23.85
CA THR A 72 17.95 3.13 -24.72
C THR A 72 17.74 1.72 -24.15
N ASN A 73 18.56 1.30 -23.18
CA ASN A 73 18.44 0.02 -22.47
C ASN A 73 17.62 0.15 -21.18
N GLY A 74 17.10 1.35 -20.87
CA GLY A 74 16.36 1.64 -19.65
C GLY A 74 17.25 1.79 -18.42
N LEU A 75 18.55 2.08 -18.61
CA LEU A 75 19.53 2.15 -17.52
C LEU A 75 19.85 3.59 -17.14
N CYS A 76 19.90 3.88 -15.83
CA CYS A 76 20.37 5.15 -15.30
C CYS A 76 21.18 4.91 -14.02
N ALA A 77 22.45 5.32 -13.99
CA ALA A 77 23.28 5.20 -12.79
C ALA A 77 23.37 6.54 -12.05
N VAL A 78 23.21 6.51 -10.73
CA VAL A 78 23.38 7.67 -9.85
C VAL A 78 24.36 7.34 -8.72
N GLU A 79 25.10 8.34 -8.27
CA GLU A 79 26.12 8.23 -7.23
C GLU A 79 26.02 9.40 -6.27
N GLY A 80 26.14 9.14 -4.98
CA GLY A 80 26.09 10.16 -3.93
C GLY A 80 26.72 9.70 -2.62
N VAL A 81 26.57 10.50 -1.58
CA VAL A 81 27.05 10.19 -0.22
C VAL A 81 25.84 10.10 0.70
N THR A 82 25.68 9.00 1.43
CA THR A 82 24.55 8.73 2.33
C THR A 82 25.02 8.15 3.67
N CYS A 83 24.21 8.33 4.71
CA CYS A 83 24.33 7.62 5.99
C CYS A 83 23.85 6.17 5.94
N MET A 84 22.99 5.79 4.98
CA MET A 84 22.50 4.40 4.87
C MET A 84 21.65 4.15 3.62
N ASP A 85 20.94 5.17 3.13
CA ASP A 85 19.83 4.97 2.20
C ASP A 85 19.64 6.16 1.26
N MET A 86 18.81 5.96 0.24
CA MET A 86 18.44 7.02 -0.70
C MET A 86 16.96 6.94 -1.06
N TRP A 87 16.37 8.08 -1.40
CA TRP A 87 15.08 8.14 -2.09
C TRP A 87 15.27 8.33 -3.59
N TYR A 88 14.32 7.86 -4.39
CA TYR A 88 14.23 8.19 -5.80
C TYR A 88 12.78 8.37 -6.26
N SER A 89 12.58 9.13 -7.34
CA SER A 89 11.33 9.19 -8.12
C SER A 89 11.64 9.04 -9.60
N MET A 90 10.72 8.40 -10.32
CA MET A 90 10.79 8.15 -11.75
C MET A 90 9.53 8.69 -12.43
N GLU A 91 9.74 9.60 -13.38
CA GLU A 91 8.68 10.28 -14.10
C GLU A 91 8.84 10.10 -15.62
N LYS A 92 7.75 9.72 -16.29
CA LYS A 92 7.66 9.70 -17.74
C LYS A 92 6.21 9.88 -18.18
N SER A 93 5.98 10.73 -19.19
CA SER A 93 4.64 10.89 -19.78
C SER A 93 4.11 9.55 -20.31
N GLY A 94 2.83 9.25 -20.04
CA GLY A 94 2.20 7.97 -20.38
C GLY A 94 2.42 6.86 -19.35
N TYR A 95 3.06 7.16 -18.22
CA TYR A 95 3.31 6.21 -17.15
C TYR A 95 2.94 6.82 -15.78
N TYR A 96 2.61 5.96 -14.82
CA TYR A 96 2.44 6.36 -13.43
C TYR A 96 3.79 6.65 -12.79
N GLU A 97 3.86 7.74 -12.02
CA GLU A 97 5.02 8.04 -11.19
C GLU A 97 5.26 6.90 -10.19
N THR A 98 6.52 6.48 -10.10
CA THR A 98 6.99 5.52 -9.11
C THR A 98 8.08 6.17 -8.28
N GLU A 99 7.87 6.21 -6.97
CA GLU A 99 8.89 6.61 -6.00
C GLU A 99 9.37 5.40 -5.21
N GLY A 100 10.54 5.49 -4.60
CA GLY A 100 11.06 4.40 -3.79
C GLY A 100 12.19 4.83 -2.87
N ARG A 101 12.55 3.91 -1.98
CA ARG A 101 13.70 4.03 -1.09
C ARG A 101 14.58 2.81 -1.25
N TYR A 102 15.89 3.02 -1.36
CA TYR A 102 16.87 1.94 -1.34
C TYR A 102 17.72 2.02 -0.09
N VAL A 103 17.85 0.90 0.61
CA VAL A 103 18.67 0.77 1.82
C VAL A 103 19.96 0.01 1.50
N PHE A 104 21.10 0.65 1.71
CA PHE A 104 22.40 0.02 1.58
C PHE A 104 22.83 -0.67 2.88
N GLY A 105 23.88 -1.49 2.83
CA GLY A 105 24.47 -2.11 4.01
C GLY A 105 23.70 -3.33 4.53
N MET A 106 22.77 -3.87 3.74
CA MET A 106 22.06 -5.12 4.04
C MET A 106 22.89 -6.39 3.72
N VAL A 107 24.18 -6.23 3.46
CA VAL A 107 25.14 -7.31 3.17
C VAL A 107 26.37 -7.18 4.08
N GLU A 108 27.13 -8.27 4.24
CA GLU A 108 28.37 -8.30 5.02
C GLU A 108 29.62 -8.38 4.13
N PRO A 109 30.64 -7.53 4.35
CA PRO A 109 30.64 -6.35 5.21
C PRO A 109 29.79 -5.21 4.58
N PRO A 110 29.13 -4.36 5.38
CA PRO A 110 28.22 -3.34 4.84
C PRO A 110 28.96 -2.15 4.21
N VAL A 111 30.23 -1.97 4.54
CA VAL A 111 31.07 -0.87 4.05
C VAL A 111 32.49 -1.38 3.77
N ILE A 112 33.03 -1.06 2.60
CA ILE A 112 34.42 -1.34 2.21
C ILE A 112 35.01 -0.05 1.65
N ASN A 113 36.16 0.41 2.15
CA ASN A 113 36.84 1.62 1.66
C ASN A 113 35.92 2.86 1.59
N ASN A 114 35.13 3.08 2.65
CA ASN A 114 34.10 4.13 2.75
C ASN A 114 33.02 4.08 1.64
N ARG A 115 32.74 2.88 1.10
CA ARG A 115 31.67 2.63 0.13
C ARG A 115 30.65 1.66 0.69
N TRP A 116 29.39 2.08 0.66
CA TRP A 116 28.26 1.24 0.96
C TRP A 116 28.20 0.03 0.03
N GLN A 117 27.90 -1.14 0.63
CA GLN A 117 27.74 -2.41 -0.07
C GLN A 117 26.26 -2.82 -0.17
N PRO A 118 25.86 -3.54 -1.24
CA PRO A 118 26.65 -3.81 -2.43
C PRO A 118 27.01 -2.52 -3.18
N TRP A 119 28.22 -2.45 -3.74
CA TRP A 119 28.63 -1.29 -4.54
C TRP A 119 28.02 -1.35 -5.94
N ASN A 120 27.25 -0.32 -6.31
CA ASN A 120 26.56 -0.24 -7.61
C ASN A 120 25.62 -1.42 -7.90
N PRO A 121 24.66 -1.75 -7.01
CA PRO A 121 23.67 -2.75 -7.32
C PRO A 121 22.77 -2.27 -8.47
N THR A 122 22.14 -3.23 -9.15
CA THR A 122 21.08 -2.92 -10.11
C THR A 122 19.73 -3.03 -9.43
N ASN A 123 19.00 -1.92 -9.33
CA ASN A 123 17.61 -1.92 -8.92
C ASN A 123 16.69 -1.93 -10.13
N THR A 124 15.92 -3.00 -10.29
CA THR A 124 14.90 -3.09 -11.34
C THR A 124 13.58 -2.50 -10.85
N VAL A 125 13.15 -1.41 -11.47
CA VAL A 125 11.91 -0.70 -11.18
C VAL A 125 10.94 -0.88 -12.35
N VAL A 126 9.71 -1.26 -12.06
CA VAL A 126 8.64 -1.36 -13.05
C VAL A 126 7.82 -0.07 -13.04
N LEU A 127 7.79 0.63 -14.16
CA LEU A 127 6.99 1.82 -14.38
C LEU A 127 5.71 1.42 -15.12
N LYS A 128 4.56 1.46 -14.43
CA LYS A 128 3.29 1.05 -15.06
C LYS A 128 2.82 2.09 -16.07
N ARG A 129 2.46 1.65 -17.28
CA ARG A 129 1.82 2.50 -18.28
C ARG A 129 0.45 2.97 -17.80
N ILE A 130 0.06 4.17 -18.22
CA ILE A 130 -1.31 4.64 -18.13
C ILE A 130 -2.05 4.08 -19.34
N LYS A 131 -3.11 3.29 -19.12
CA LYS A 131 -3.89 2.67 -20.21
C LYS A 131 -5.23 3.37 -20.37
N ASN A 132 -6.17 3.09 -19.48
CA ASN A 132 -7.52 3.62 -19.55
C ASN A 132 -8.03 3.93 -18.13
N PRO A 133 -7.49 4.94 -17.45
CA PRO A 133 -7.96 5.31 -16.12
C PRO A 133 -9.42 5.76 -16.17
N VAL A 134 -10.23 5.25 -15.23
CA VAL A 134 -11.67 5.54 -15.14
C VAL A 134 -12.02 6.30 -13.85
N PRO A 135 -13.11 7.10 -13.85
CA PRO A 135 -13.67 7.64 -12.63
C PRO A 135 -14.11 6.52 -11.69
N MET A 136 -13.82 6.65 -10.39
CA MET A 136 -14.21 5.67 -9.37
C MET A 136 -14.71 6.37 -8.11
N TYR A 137 -15.55 5.69 -7.32
CA TYR A 137 -15.80 6.09 -5.93
C TYR A 137 -14.59 5.67 -5.11
N VAL A 138 -13.83 6.64 -4.62
CA VAL A 138 -12.61 6.38 -3.85
C VAL A 138 -12.74 7.00 -2.48
N LYS A 139 -12.53 6.19 -1.44
CA LYS A 139 -12.61 6.69 -0.07
C LYS A 139 -11.69 5.93 0.86
N LYS A 140 -10.93 6.67 1.65
CA LYS A 140 -10.34 6.17 2.89
C LYS A 140 -11.42 6.13 3.96
N VAL A 141 -11.75 4.93 4.42
CA VAL A 141 -12.69 4.66 5.49
C VAL A 141 -11.91 4.55 6.79
N GLU A 142 -12.31 5.35 7.76
CA GLU A 142 -11.78 5.39 9.12
C GLU A 142 -12.96 5.77 10.01
N THR A 143 -13.65 4.76 10.53
CA THR A 143 -14.93 4.94 11.23
C THR A 143 -15.17 3.86 12.27
N VAL A 144 -15.99 4.17 13.26
CA VAL A 144 -16.46 3.21 14.27
C VAL A 144 -17.53 2.32 13.67
N ILE A 145 -17.47 1.02 13.96
CA ILE A 145 -18.52 0.05 13.65
C ILE A 145 -19.71 0.34 14.59
N PRO A 146 -20.90 0.73 14.07
CA PRO A 146 -21.98 1.31 14.87
C PRO A 146 -22.59 0.39 15.92
N ALA A 147 -22.53 -0.92 15.69
CA ALA A 147 -23.02 -1.93 16.63
C ALA A 147 -22.24 -3.24 16.45
N LEU A 148 -22.04 -3.96 17.55
CA LEU A 148 -21.28 -5.21 17.60
C LEU A 148 -22.22 -6.41 17.71
N ASN A 149 -21.70 -7.60 17.40
CA ASN A 149 -22.42 -8.88 17.46
C ASN A 149 -23.63 -8.97 16.52
N GLN A 150 -23.66 -8.15 15.46
CA GLN A 150 -24.66 -8.23 14.40
C GLN A 150 -24.08 -7.73 13.08
N PRO A 151 -24.62 -8.15 11.92
CA PRO A 151 -24.16 -7.66 10.62
C PRO A 151 -24.59 -6.21 10.39
N ILE A 152 -23.65 -5.35 9.99
CA ILE A 152 -23.89 -3.96 9.61
C ILE A 152 -23.51 -3.75 8.15
N GLY A 153 -24.43 -3.22 7.35
CA GLY A 153 -24.19 -2.95 5.94
C GLY A 153 -23.34 -1.68 5.72
N PHE A 154 -22.46 -1.72 4.74
CA PHE A 154 -21.73 -0.57 4.22
C PHE A 154 -22.08 -0.37 2.73
N ASP A 155 -22.28 0.89 2.35
CA ASP A 155 -22.63 1.32 1.00
C ASP A 155 -21.41 1.99 0.36
N PHE A 156 -20.82 1.40 -0.69
CA PHE A 156 -19.62 1.92 -1.33
C PHE A 156 -19.88 3.18 -2.18
N GLU A 157 -21.09 3.38 -2.68
CA GLU A 157 -21.44 4.57 -3.49
C GLU A 157 -21.81 5.76 -2.61
N LYS A 158 -22.22 5.52 -1.36
CA LYS A 158 -22.37 6.56 -0.33
C LYS A 158 -21.12 6.71 0.54
N GLY A 159 -20.29 5.67 0.58
CA GLY A 159 -19.12 5.57 1.44
C GLY A 159 -19.50 5.64 2.93
N ASP A 160 -20.66 5.11 3.30
CA ASP A 160 -21.19 5.25 4.65
C ASP A 160 -21.93 3.99 5.07
N TRP A 161 -22.16 3.86 6.38
CA TRP A 161 -22.98 2.78 6.92
C TRP A 161 -24.41 2.86 6.37
N VAL A 162 -25.03 1.71 6.16
CA VAL A 162 -26.43 1.60 5.73
C VAL A 162 -27.35 2.02 6.88
N SER A 163 -28.46 2.68 6.55
CA SER A 163 -29.52 3.03 7.50
C SER A 163 -29.90 1.85 8.41
N PRO A 164 -30.10 2.06 9.73
CA PRO A 164 -30.25 3.36 10.40
C PRO A 164 -28.93 4.02 10.85
N TYR A 165 -27.77 3.41 10.60
CA TYR A 165 -26.51 3.85 11.20
C TYR A 165 -25.76 4.92 10.40
N GLY A 166 -26.14 5.13 9.15
CA GLY A 166 -25.56 6.14 8.29
C GLY A 166 -26.49 6.47 7.12
N LYS A 167 -25.92 7.12 6.10
CA LYS A 167 -26.64 7.58 4.90
C LYS A 167 -26.66 6.56 3.76
N GLY A 168 -26.04 5.39 3.97
CA GLY A 168 -26.06 4.29 3.02
C GLY A 168 -27.48 3.76 2.81
N SER A 169 -27.76 3.35 1.59
CA SER A 169 -29.07 2.87 1.15
C SER A 169 -29.02 1.46 0.54
N ARG A 170 -27.83 1.00 0.19
CA ARG A 170 -27.56 -0.32 -0.37
C ARG A 170 -26.41 -0.95 0.36
N THR A 171 -26.59 -2.19 0.80
CA THR A 171 -25.48 -2.98 1.34
C THR A 171 -24.65 -3.52 0.18
N ASP A 172 -23.36 -3.19 0.15
CA ASP A 172 -22.38 -3.82 -0.74
C ASP A 172 -21.47 -4.79 0.02
N MET A 173 -21.29 -4.54 1.32
CA MET A 173 -20.47 -5.34 2.23
C MET A 173 -21.10 -5.35 3.62
N LEU A 174 -21.06 -6.49 4.29
CA LEU A 174 -21.57 -6.68 5.65
C LEU A 174 -20.40 -6.85 6.61
N PHE A 175 -20.42 -6.09 7.70
CA PHE A 175 -19.42 -6.13 8.76
C PHE A 175 -20.05 -6.76 10.01
N PHE A 176 -19.52 -7.88 10.48
CA PHE A 176 -19.84 -8.45 11.78
C PHE A 176 -18.59 -8.38 12.64
N ALA A 177 -18.64 -7.66 13.75
CA ALA A 177 -17.48 -7.48 14.62
C ALA A 177 -17.78 -7.80 16.07
N THR A 178 -16.77 -8.35 16.74
CA THR A 178 -16.75 -8.61 18.18
C THR A 178 -15.37 -8.28 18.72
N GLY A 179 -15.27 -8.04 20.03
CA GLY A 179 -13.99 -7.79 20.65
C GLY A 179 -14.09 -7.64 22.16
N LYS A 180 -12.94 -7.75 22.82
CA LYS A 180 -12.78 -7.48 24.24
C LYS A 180 -11.58 -6.55 24.43
N PHE A 181 -11.78 -5.51 25.22
CA PHE A 181 -10.75 -4.56 25.60
C PHE A 181 -10.53 -4.65 27.10
N ASP A 182 -9.35 -5.11 27.52
CA ASP A 182 -8.92 -5.03 28.91
C ASP A 182 -7.90 -3.89 29.09
N SER A 183 -6.99 -3.70 28.12
CA SER A 183 -6.09 -2.54 28.03
C SER A 183 -5.48 -2.37 26.64
N ASN A 184 -4.72 -1.29 26.42
CA ASN A 184 -3.90 -1.12 25.21
C ASN A 184 -2.82 -2.20 25.01
N LEU A 185 -2.51 -2.99 26.04
CA LEU A 185 -1.57 -4.11 25.96
C LEU A 185 -2.28 -5.47 25.99
N GLU A 186 -3.60 -5.49 26.18
CA GLU A 186 -4.41 -6.70 26.26
C GLU A 186 -5.79 -6.45 25.66
N ARG A 187 -5.96 -6.85 24.40
CA ARG A 187 -7.23 -6.73 23.68
C ARG A 187 -7.28 -7.69 22.52
N ASN A 188 -8.48 -8.03 22.10
CA ASN A 188 -8.72 -8.77 20.86
C ASN A 188 -9.93 -8.23 20.12
N SER A 189 -9.80 -8.19 18.80
CA SER A 189 -10.87 -7.83 17.88
C SER A 189 -11.00 -8.92 16.82
N PHE A 190 -12.24 -9.16 16.42
CA PHE A 190 -12.61 -10.05 15.34
C PHE A 190 -13.53 -9.27 14.41
N LEU A 191 -13.28 -9.39 13.12
CA LEU A 191 -14.13 -8.89 12.06
C LEU A 191 -14.33 -10.01 11.04
N GLU A 192 -15.59 -10.31 10.77
CA GLU A 192 -16.00 -11.06 9.60
C GLU A 192 -16.67 -10.11 8.61
N ILE A 193 -16.19 -10.17 7.37
CA ILE A 193 -16.78 -9.51 6.21
C ILE A 193 -17.53 -10.56 5.41
N THR A 194 -18.79 -10.28 5.10
CA THR A 194 -19.62 -11.08 4.19
C THR A 194 -20.27 -10.19 3.15
N PHE A 195 -20.96 -10.80 2.19
CA PHE A 195 -21.60 -10.10 1.08
C PHE A 195 -23.07 -10.49 0.96
N PRO A 196 -23.95 -9.54 0.55
CA PRO A 196 -25.39 -9.79 0.53
C PRO A 196 -25.83 -10.70 -0.62
N ASN A 197 -25.13 -10.70 -1.76
CA ASN A 197 -25.47 -11.55 -2.90
C ASN A 197 -24.54 -12.76 -2.98
N GLN A 198 -25.08 -13.92 -3.38
CA GLN A 198 -24.34 -15.19 -3.42
C GLN A 198 -23.09 -15.16 -4.32
N LYS A 199 -23.07 -14.31 -5.35
CA LYS A 199 -21.96 -14.19 -6.29
C LYS A 199 -21.09 -12.97 -6.01
N ASP A 200 -21.41 -12.15 -5.02
CA ASP A 200 -20.49 -11.11 -4.55
C ASP A 200 -19.31 -11.76 -3.81
N GLY A 201 -18.27 -10.98 -3.53
CA GLY A 201 -17.15 -11.52 -2.77
C GLY A 201 -15.90 -10.67 -2.82
N ILE A 202 -14.84 -11.24 -2.23
CA ILE A 202 -13.52 -10.63 -2.12
C ILE A 202 -12.44 -11.61 -2.52
N LYS A 203 -11.36 -11.12 -3.12
CA LYS A 203 -10.22 -11.92 -3.55
C LYS A 203 -8.94 -11.19 -3.24
N THR A 204 -8.00 -11.86 -2.58
CA THR A 204 -6.69 -11.27 -2.32
C THR A 204 -5.87 -11.13 -3.60
N PHE A 205 -5.05 -10.09 -3.66
CA PHE A 205 -3.94 -9.98 -4.59
C PHE A 205 -2.73 -9.41 -3.86
N GLU A 206 -1.54 -9.73 -4.35
CA GLU A 206 -0.30 -9.27 -3.75
C GLU A 206 0.31 -8.16 -4.62
N ILE A 207 0.88 -7.16 -3.95
CA ILE A 207 1.81 -6.22 -4.57
C ILE A 207 3.20 -6.67 -4.09
N PRO A 208 4.14 -7.01 -5.00
CA PRO A 208 5.46 -7.44 -4.59
C PRO A 208 6.15 -6.35 -3.76
N VAL A 209 6.37 -6.62 -2.48
CA VAL A 209 7.21 -5.79 -1.61
C VAL A 209 8.59 -6.41 -1.57
N LYS A 210 9.61 -5.62 -1.91
CA LYS A 210 10.99 -6.06 -1.75
C LYS A 210 11.52 -5.45 -0.45
N PRO A 211 12.04 -6.22 0.51
CA PRO A 211 12.46 -5.70 1.81
C PRO A 211 13.46 -4.54 1.75
N GLU A 212 14.32 -4.53 0.75
CA GLU A 212 15.33 -3.50 0.50
C GLU A 212 14.82 -2.33 -0.37
N PHE A 213 13.62 -2.46 -0.96
CA PHE A 213 12.97 -1.46 -1.82
C PHE A 213 11.54 -1.16 -1.37
N ASN A 214 11.30 0.05 -0.88
CA ASN A 214 9.93 0.50 -0.59
C ASN A 214 9.35 1.25 -1.79
N ASP A 215 9.24 0.56 -2.92
CA ASP A 215 8.74 1.15 -4.16
C ASP A 215 7.23 1.34 -4.08
N ARG A 216 6.79 2.56 -4.40
CA ARG A 216 5.39 2.96 -4.43
C ARG A 216 5.09 3.55 -5.78
N SER A 217 4.35 2.81 -6.58
CA SER A 217 3.70 3.33 -7.77
C SER A 217 2.38 3.96 -7.38
N MET A 218 2.02 5.10 -7.99
CA MET A 218 0.66 5.65 -7.87
C MET A 218 -0.44 4.67 -8.31
N PHE A 219 -0.07 3.63 -9.06
CA PHE A 219 -0.94 2.51 -9.41
C PHE A 219 -0.17 1.18 -9.34
N ALA A 220 -0.50 0.31 -8.38
CA ALA A 220 0.24 -0.94 -8.14
C ALA A 220 -0.57 -2.23 -8.41
N SER A 221 -1.90 -2.13 -8.51
CA SER A 221 -2.74 -3.30 -8.79
C SER A 221 -2.64 -3.71 -10.27
N PRO A 222 -3.05 -4.93 -10.64
CA PRO A 222 -3.45 -5.24 -12.02
C PRO A 222 -4.44 -4.21 -12.59
N TYR A 223 -4.49 -4.08 -13.93
CA TYR A 223 -5.44 -3.17 -14.61
C TYR A 223 -6.89 -3.64 -14.47
N PHE A 224 -7.10 -4.95 -14.46
CA PHE A 224 -8.40 -5.55 -14.35
C PHE A 224 -8.50 -6.38 -13.08
N SER A 225 -9.65 -6.28 -12.42
CA SER A 225 -10.05 -7.19 -11.38
C SER A 225 -10.21 -8.62 -11.91
N SER A 226 -10.08 -9.61 -11.05
CA SER A 226 -10.24 -11.01 -11.41
C SER A 226 -11.68 -11.32 -11.87
N GLU A 227 -11.83 -12.30 -12.76
CA GLU A 227 -13.15 -12.78 -13.18
C GLU A 227 -13.73 -13.79 -12.17
N PHE A 228 -12.88 -14.67 -11.63
CA PHE A 228 -13.23 -15.78 -10.74
C PHE A 228 -12.39 -15.79 -9.46
N GLY A 229 -12.77 -16.66 -8.52
CA GLY A 229 -12.03 -16.89 -7.27
C GLY A 229 -12.34 -15.89 -6.15
N TYR A 230 -13.53 -15.29 -6.16
CA TYR A 230 -14.01 -14.47 -5.05
C TYR A 230 -14.52 -15.37 -3.93
N ALA A 231 -13.97 -15.19 -2.74
CA ALA A 231 -14.49 -15.76 -1.51
C ALA A 231 -15.72 -14.98 -1.05
N THR A 232 -16.69 -15.69 -0.47
CA THR A 232 -17.92 -15.10 0.07
C THR A 232 -17.75 -14.47 1.44
N ASN A 233 -16.59 -14.66 2.07
CA ASN A 233 -16.24 -14.01 3.32
C ASN A 233 -14.74 -13.72 3.44
N TRP A 234 -14.41 -12.83 4.36
CA TRP A 234 -13.04 -12.55 4.81
C TRP A 234 -13.03 -12.35 6.32
N ILE A 235 -12.00 -12.89 6.97
CA ILE A 235 -11.85 -12.80 8.43
C ILE A 235 -10.57 -12.04 8.75
N TYR A 236 -10.71 -11.08 9.66
CA TYR A 236 -9.62 -10.39 10.31
C TYR A 236 -9.70 -10.62 11.81
N GLU A 237 -8.64 -11.17 12.40
CA GLU A 237 -8.48 -11.27 13.84
C GLU A 237 -7.24 -10.48 14.26
N ARG A 238 -7.36 -9.70 15.33
CA ARG A 238 -6.21 -9.10 15.99
C ARG A 238 -6.23 -9.46 17.46
N LYS A 239 -5.07 -9.85 17.97
CA LYS A 239 -4.87 -10.18 19.38
C LYS A 239 -3.58 -9.55 19.87
N ILE A 240 -3.70 -8.68 20.87
CA ILE A 240 -2.57 -8.06 21.57
C ILE A 240 -2.55 -8.62 22.99
N THR A 241 -1.39 -9.09 23.41
CA THR A 241 -1.13 -9.65 24.74
C THR A 241 0.03 -8.92 25.43
N PRO A 242 0.08 -8.88 26.77
CA PRO A 242 1.17 -8.22 27.49
C PRO A 242 2.54 -8.85 27.22
N THR A 243 2.62 -10.19 27.17
CA THR A 243 3.89 -10.94 27.07
C THR A 243 4.42 -11.09 25.64
N ARG A 244 3.78 -10.47 24.63
CA ARG A 244 4.01 -10.68 23.19
C ARG A 244 3.68 -12.07 22.66
N ASP A 245 3.63 -13.09 23.51
CA ASP A 245 3.24 -14.44 23.15
C ASP A 245 1.77 -14.51 22.73
N GLY A 246 1.49 -15.29 21.68
CA GLY A 246 0.13 -15.50 21.18
C GLY A 246 -0.54 -14.25 20.58
N ARG A 247 0.25 -13.22 20.22
CA ARG A 247 -0.26 -12.08 19.44
C ARG A 247 -0.63 -12.50 18.02
N ILE A 248 -1.72 -11.95 17.50
CA ILE A 248 -2.20 -12.16 16.13
C ILE A 248 -2.31 -10.78 15.48
N ASN A 249 -1.77 -10.65 14.26
CA ASN A 249 -1.69 -9.39 13.52
C ASN A 249 -1.26 -8.17 14.38
N PRO A 250 -0.11 -8.26 15.09
CA PRO A 250 0.35 -7.17 15.94
C PRO A 250 0.70 -5.90 15.16
N SER A 251 1.02 -6.04 13.87
CA SER A 251 1.31 -4.98 12.92
C SER A 251 0.39 -5.08 11.69
N PRO A 252 0.18 -3.98 10.94
CA PRO A 252 -0.53 -4.01 9.66
C PRO A 252 0.06 -5.04 8.70
N ARG A 253 -0.81 -5.76 7.97
CA ARG A 253 -0.39 -6.68 6.91
C ARG A 253 -0.23 -5.90 5.61
N GLU A 254 0.95 -5.28 5.44
CA GLU A 254 1.22 -4.31 4.35
C GLU A 254 1.03 -4.90 2.94
N ASN A 255 1.19 -6.21 2.76
CA ASN A 255 1.07 -6.86 1.45
C ASN A 255 -0.35 -7.33 1.13
N MET A 256 -1.29 -7.18 2.07
CA MET A 256 -2.66 -7.63 1.89
C MET A 256 -3.42 -6.60 1.07
N ASN A 257 -3.91 -6.99 -0.10
CA ASN A 257 -4.77 -6.15 -0.94
C ASN A 257 -5.90 -7.00 -1.48
N PHE A 258 -7.00 -6.36 -1.90
CA PHE A 258 -8.19 -7.10 -2.31
C PHE A 258 -8.81 -6.55 -3.58
N PHE A 259 -9.27 -7.44 -4.43
CA PHE A 259 -10.38 -7.17 -5.33
C PHE A 259 -11.68 -7.49 -4.63
N PHE A 260 -12.74 -6.74 -4.95
CA PHE A 260 -14.10 -7.10 -4.57
C PHE A 260 -15.05 -7.03 -5.76
N ARG A 261 -16.09 -7.84 -5.69
CA ARG A 261 -17.23 -7.86 -6.60
C ARG A 261 -18.49 -7.64 -5.79
N ALA A 262 -19.30 -6.68 -6.20
CA ALA A 262 -20.51 -6.28 -5.48
C ALA A 262 -21.67 -6.08 -6.46
N GLN A 263 -22.89 -6.03 -5.91
CA GLN A 263 -24.12 -5.74 -6.67
C GLN A 263 -24.35 -6.74 -7.81
N THR A 264 -24.01 -8.01 -7.60
CA THR A 264 -24.23 -9.04 -8.62
C THR A 264 -25.72 -9.26 -8.88
N VAL A 265 -26.05 -9.37 -10.16
CA VAL A 265 -27.34 -9.85 -10.66
C VAL A 265 -27.08 -11.11 -11.45
N VAL A 266 -27.84 -12.16 -11.16
CA VAL A 266 -27.74 -13.45 -11.84
C VAL A 266 -28.99 -13.74 -12.66
N ASN A 267 -28.83 -14.49 -13.76
CA ASN A 267 -29.95 -15.03 -14.52
C ASN A 267 -30.50 -16.32 -13.87
N GLY A 268 -31.50 -16.95 -14.52
CA GLY A 268 -32.12 -18.18 -14.05
C GLY A 268 -31.18 -19.40 -13.97
N SER A 269 -30.05 -19.39 -14.69
CA SER A 269 -29.00 -20.43 -14.60
C SER A 269 -27.95 -20.12 -13.53
N GLY A 270 -28.04 -18.98 -12.84
CA GLY A 270 -27.07 -18.57 -11.80
C GLY A 270 -25.79 -17.92 -12.36
N GLU A 271 -25.78 -17.57 -13.64
CA GLU A 271 -24.68 -16.85 -14.29
C GLU A 271 -24.80 -15.35 -14.00
N ILE A 272 -23.66 -14.70 -13.76
CA ILE A 272 -23.61 -13.25 -13.52
C ILE A 272 -23.91 -12.53 -14.83
N ILE A 273 -24.98 -11.72 -14.85
CA ILE A 273 -25.32 -10.83 -15.97
C ILE A 273 -24.92 -9.38 -15.70
N SER A 274 -24.76 -9.01 -14.44
CA SER A 274 -24.31 -7.68 -14.03
C SER A 274 -23.55 -7.75 -12.72
N ALA A 275 -22.48 -6.99 -12.58
CA ALA A 275 -21.76 -6.77 -11.32
C ALA A 275 -20.94 -5.48 -11.37
N LYS A 276 -20.62 -4.92 -10.20
CA LYS A 276 -19.57 -3.90 -10.08
C LYS A 276 -18.30 -4.50 -9.50
N TYR A 277 -17.18 -3.91 -9.85
CA TYR A 277 -15.86 -4.36 -9.45
C TYR A 277 -15.08 -3.23 -8.81
N GLY A 278 -14.19 -3.59 -7.90
CA GLY A 278 -13.33 -2.63 -7.24
C GLY A 278 -12.11 -3.28 -6.61
N LYS A 279 -11.31 -2.43 -5.97
CA LYS A 279 -10.13 -2.84 -5.21
C LYS A 279 -10.05 -2.14 -3.86
N ILE A 280 -9.34 -2.75 -2.94
CA ILE A 280 -8.93 -2.22 -1.65
C ILE A 280 -7.41 -2.32 -1.59
N TYR A 281 -6.74 -1.19 -1.36
CA TYR A 281 -5.31 -1.19 -1.08
C TYR A 281 -5.09 -1.27 0.43
N GLY A 282 -4.19 -2.16 0.83
CA GLY A 282 -3.95 -2.50 2.22
C GLY A 282 -5.03 -3.41 2.82
N ASP A 283 -4.75 -3.84 4.04
CA ASP A 283 -5.63 -4.72 4.81
C ASP A 283 -6.92 -4.01 5.24
N ILE A 284 -7.96 -4.77 5.57
CA ILE A 284 -9.18 -4.24 6.20
C ILE A 284 -9.03 -4.43 7.71
N ILE A 285 -8.48 -3.42 8.37
CA ILE A 285 -8.09 -3.49 9.78
C ILE A 285 -9.31 -3.23 10.65
N CYS A 286 -9.51 -4.08 11.66
CA CYS A 286 -10.47 -3.86 12.75
C CYS A 286 -9.73 -3.82 14.08
N ASP A 287 -9.77 -2.70 14.79
CA ASP A 287 -9.23 -2.60 16.14
C ASP A 287 -9.97 -1.53 16.95
N PHE A 288 -9.79 -1.56 18.26
CA PHE A 288 -10.36 -0.57 19.17
C PHE A 288 -9.89 0.84 18.81
N ALA A 289 -10.86 1.70 18.43
CA ALA A 289 -10.66 3.13 18.25
C ALA A 289 -10.59 3.84 19.61
N ASP A 290 -11.28 3.29 20.60
CA ASP A 290 -11.21 3.63 22.02
C ASP A 290 -11.55 2.38 22.85
N GLU A 291 -11.64 2.51 24.18
CA GLU A 291 -11.88 1.38 25.11
C GLU A 291 -13.23 0.66 24.90
N LYS A 292 -14.16 1.24 24.13
CA LYS A 292 -15.53 0.75 23.96
C LYS A 292 -15.88 0.42 22.51
N ASN A 293 -15.23 1.09 21.56
CA ASN A 293 -15.63 1.09 20.17
C ASN A 293 -14.58 0.41 19.28
N LEU A 294 -15.03 -0.54 18.45
CA LEU A 294 -14.21 -1.06 17.35
C LEU A 294 -14.30 -0.12 16.15
N GLY A 295 -13.15 0.30 15.65
CA GLY A 295 -12.99 1.01 14.40
C GLY A 295 -12.59 0.08 13.26
N VAL A 296 -12.98 0.46 12.05
CA VAL A 296 -12.55 -0.19 10.81
C VAL A 296 -11.82 0.81 9.91
N TYR A 297 -10.73 0.34 9.30
CA TYR A 297 -9.82 1.15 8.51
C TYR A 297 -9.47 0.44 7.20
N PHE A 298 -9.80 1.05 6.07
CA PHE A 298 -9.46 0.55 4.73
C PHE A 298 -9.63 1.65 3.68
N THR A 299 -9.00 1.51 2.52
CA THR A 299 -9.22 2.42 1.38
C THR A 299 -9.74 1.64 0.20
N TYR A 300 -10.93 1.98 -0.30
CA TYR A 300 -11.54 1.29 -1.43
C TYR A 300 -11.67 2.17 -2.67
N TYR A 301 -11.78 1.50 -3.81
CA TYR A 301 -11.97 2.04 -5.15
C TYR A 301 -13.07 1.22 -5.83
N LEU A 302 -14.24 1.80 -6.04
CA LEU A 302 -15.35 1.15 -6.74
C LEU A 302 -15.51 1.73 -8.16
N ASN A 303 -15.45 0.86 -9.18
CA ASN A 303 -15.83 1.23 -10.54
C ASN A 303 -17.36 1.35 -10.59
N PRO A 304 -17.94 2.51 -10.95
CA PRO A 304 -19.39 2.67 -11.05
C PRO A 304 -20.00 1.91 -12.23
N THR A 305 -19.20 1.51 -13.21
CA THR A 305 -19.67 0.92 -14.47
C THR A 305 -19.90 -0.57 -14.29
N PHE A 306 -21.14 -1.01 -14.53
CA PHE A 306 -21.48 -2.43 -14.48
C PHE A 306 -20.72 -3.22 -15.54
N ASN A 307 -20.25 -4.41 -15.16
CA ASN A 307 -19.48 -5.36 -15.96
C ASN A 307 -18.12 -4.86 -16.46
N ASP A 308 -17.69 -3.68 -16.04
CA ASP A 308 -16.33 -3.21 -16.28
C ASP A 308 -15.43 -3.65 -15.12
N ARG A 309 -14.47 -4.53 -15.43
CA ARG A 309 -13.47 -5.01 -14.45
C ARG A 309 -12.29 -4.07 -14.30
N ASN A 310 -12.24 -2.97 -15.04
CA ASN A 310 -11.15 -2.00 -14.94
C ASN A 310 -11.09 -1.41 -13.51
N VAL A 311 -9.90 -1.46 -12.92
CA VAL A 311 -9.60 -0.90 -11.58
C VAL A 311 -8.49 0.16 -11.63
N GLU A 312 -8.15 0.63 -12.83
CA GLU A 312 -7.26 1.75 -13.05
C GLU A 312 -8.01 3.05 -12.74
N PHE A 313 -7.65 3.72 -11.64
CA PHE A 313 -8.32 4.93 -11.18
C PHE A 313 -7.74 6.17 -11.86
N ASP A 314 -8.61 7.07 -12.32
CA ASP A 314 -8.26 8.43 -12.70
C ASP A 314 -8.13 9.32 -11.46
N PRO A 315 -6.91 9.72 -11.05
CA PRO A 315 -6.68 10.48 -9.80
C PRO A 315 -7.30 11.88 -9.79
N ASP A 316 -7.77 12.37 -10.94
CA ASP A 316 -8.48 13.64 -11.04
C ASP A 316 -10.01 13.48 -11.00
N LYS A 317 -10.54 12.25 -10.93
CA LYS A 317 -11.99 11.96 -11.00
C LYS A 317 -12.48 11.04 -9.88
N ASN A 318 -12.31 11.47 -8.63
CA ASN A 318 -13.05 10.87 -7.52
C ASN A 318 -14.54 11.25 -7.59
N LEU A 319 -15.42 10.26 -7.60
CA LEU A 319 -16.88 10.46 -7.69
C LEU A 319 -17.51 11.00 -6.40
N PHE A 320 -16.79 11.02 -5.28
CA PHE A 320 -17.18 11.77 -4.08
C PHE A 320 -16.84 13.27 -4.15
N GLY A 321 -16.13 13.69 -5.21
CA GLY A 321 -15.59 15.03 -5.38
C GLY A 321 -14.20 15.18 -4.75
N GLY A 322 -13.46 16.18 -5.22
CA GLY A 322 -12.08 16.46 -4.77
C GLY A 322 -11.01 15.66 -5.52
N ARG A 323 -9.75 16.07 -5.33
CA ARG A 323 -8.58 15.33 -5.78
C ARG A 323 -8.08 14.47 -4.62
N ASP A 324 -8.32 13.17 -4.72
CA ASP A 324 -7.78 12.21 -3.77
C ASP A 324 -6.72 11.33 -4.46
N ARG A 325 -5.51 11.35 -3.91
CA ARG A 325 -4.43 10.44 -4.28
C ARG A 325 -4.13 9.57 -3.07
N PHE A 326 -4.73 8.40 -3.00
CA PHE A 326 -4.34 7.39 -2.01
C PHE A 326 -3.40 6.40 -2.69
N ALA A 327 -2.10 6.68 -2.65
CA ALA A 327 -1.12 5.67 -3.10
C ALA A 327 -1.19 4.44 -2.16
N PRO A 328 -0.87 3.23 -2.66
CA PRO A 328 -0.74 2.02 -1.85
C PRO A 328 0.24 2.16 -0.67
#